data_AF-A0A246BB99-F1
#
_entry.id   AF-A0A246BB99-F1
#
_cell.length_a   1.000
_cell.length_b   1.000
_cell.length_c   1.000
_cell.angle_alpha   90.00
_cell.angle_beta   90.00
_cell.angle_gamma   90.00
#
_symmetry.space_group_name_H-M   'P 1'
#
loop_
_entity.id
_entity.type
_entity.pdbx_description
1 polymer ?
#
loop_
_entity_poly.entity_id
_entity_poly.type
_entity_poly.pdbx_seq_one_letter_code
_entity_poly.pdbx_strand_id
1 'polypeptide(L)'
;MKNWLFLICVSVQFSAQIILKVTEIHTATPKNSTIYVAGNFNGWNPNAASLIADEKGNYSITLPEKDGPIEYKFTRGSWETAEGDASGKPMPNRHTTFACKPQTVEAKIISWEKTSENTSTAAKNVHLISDSFLIPQLGRTRKIWIYLPPDYESGKKKHPVIYMQDGQNLFDNSTSF
;
A
#
# COMPACT_ATOMS: atom_id res chain seq x y z
N MET A 1 -3.49 66.69 9.05
CA MET A 1 -3.20 65.29 9.41
C MET A 1 -3.74 64.41 8.29
N LYS A 2 -2.86 63.76 7.51
CA LYS A 2 -3.23 63.04 6.28
C LYS A 2 -3.26 61.54 6.59
N ASN A 3 -4.45 60.97 6.74
CA ASN A 3 -4.61 59.54 7.02
C ASN A 3 -4.39 58.74 5.73
N TRP A 4 -3.38 57.88 5.74
CA TRP A 4 -3.13 56.94 4.65
C TRP A 4 -3.90 55.64 4.94
N LEU A 5 -4.89 55.31 4.11
CA LEU A 5 -5.51 53.99 4.12
C LEU A 5 -4.51 52.99 3.50
N PHE A 6 -4.04 52.03 4.30
CA PHE A 6 -3.35 50.85 3.79
C PHE A 6 -4.40 49.80 3.41
N LEU A 7 -4.52 49.52 2.11
CA LEU A 7 -5.32 48.42 1.60
C LEU A 7 -4.48 47.14 1.66
N ILE A 8 -4.77 46.24 2.60
CA ILE A 8 -4.12 44.92 2.66
C ILE A 8 -4.79 44.03 1.62
N CYS A 9 -4.11 43.80 0.51
CA CYS A 9 -4.53 42.83 -0.50
C CYS A 9 -4.13 41.42 -0.01
N VAL A 10 -5.09 40.68 0.53
CA VAL A 10 -4.89 39.27 0.90
C VAL A 10 -4.95 38.45 -0.39
N SER A 11 -3.78 38.03 -0.90
CA SER A 11 -3.70 37.11 -2.03
C SER A 11 -4.15 35.72 -1.59
N VAL A 12 -5.34 35.30 -2.01
CA VAL A 12 -5.79 33.90 -1.85
C VAL A 12 -5.04 33.07 -2.89
N GLN A 13 -4.08 32.25 -2.45
CA GLN A 13 -3.47 31.25 -3.32
C GLN A 13 -4.46 30.11 -3.56
N PHE A 14 -4.91 29.95 -4.79
CA PHE A 14 -5.63 28.75 -5.22
C PHE A 14 -4.60 27.68 -5.61
N SER A 15 -4.40 26.68 -4.74
CA SER A 15 -3.63 25.48 -5.11
C SER A 15 -4.48 24.54 -5.96
N ALA A 16 -3.88 23.91 -6.96
CA ALA A 16 -4.57 22.90 -7.75
C ALA A 16 -4.74 21.61 -6.93
N GLN A 17 -5.98 21.13 -6.77
CA GLN A 17 -6.30 19.99 -5.91
C GLN A 17 -6.68 18.75 -6.73
N ILE A 18 -6.22 17.57 -6.29
CA ILE A 18 -6.73 16.29 -6.78
C ILE A 18 -7.69 15.74 -5.74
N ILE A 19 -8.90 15.41 -6.17
CA ILE A 19 -9.85 14.71 -5.34
C ILE A 19 -9.93 13.27 -5.84
N LEU A 20 -9.51 12.32 -5.01
CA LEU A 20 -9.86 10.92 -5.23
C LEU A 20 -11.24 10.68 -4.61
N LYS A 21 -12.20 10.22 -5.41
CA LYS A 21 -13.58 10.00 -4.98
C LYS A 21 -14.03 8.58 -5.24
N VAL A 22 -14.42 7.86 -4.20
CA VAL A 22 -15.07 6.56 -4.30
C VAL A 22 -16.57 6.78 -4.38
N THR A 23 -17.16 6.43 -5.52
CA THR A 23 -18.60 6.59 -5.79
C THR A 23 -19.40 5.31 -5.57
N GLU A 24 -18.73 4.17 -5.47
CA GLU A 24 -19.35 2.88 -5.24
C GLU A 24 -18.40 1.99 -4.43
N ILE A 25 -18.95 1.31 -3.42
CA ILE A 25 -18.21 0.41 -2.54
C ILE A 25 -18.97 -0.91 -2.42
N HIS A 26 -18.23 -2.01 -2.42
CA HIS A 26 -18.81 -3.35 -2.31
C HIS A 26 -19.74 -3.47 -1.09
N THR A 27 -20.92 -4.07 -1.28
CA THR A 27 -21.97 -4.16 -0.25
C THR A 27 -21.56 -4.96 0.98
N ALA A 28 -20.60 -5.89 0.85
CA ALA A 28 -20.05 -6.64 1.98
C ALA A 28 -18.99 -5.84 2.80
N THR A 29 -18.77 -4.57 2.48
CA THR A 29 -17.90 -3.71 3.30
C THR A 29 -18.53 -3.52 4.69
N PRO A 30 -17.81 -3.83 5.78
CA PRO A 30 -18.35 -3.64 7.13
C PRO A 30 -18.79 -2.19 7.35
N LYS A 31 -20.02 -2.01 7.86
CA LYS A 31 -20.53 -0.70 8.27
C LYS A 31 -19.56 -0.10 9.30
N ASN A 32 -19.08 1.12 9.05
CA ASN A 32 -18.05 1.83 9.82
C ASN A 32 -16.58 1.53 9.44
N SER A 33 -16.33 0.86 8.31
CA SER A 33 -14.96 0.74 7.80
C SER A 33 -14.41 2.12 7.44
N THR A 34 -13.23 2.47 7.96
CA THR A 34 -12.48 3.63 7.45
C THR A 34 -11.77 3.21 6.17
N ILE A 35 -11.95 3.99 5.10
CA ILE A 35 -11.30 3.74 3.82
C ILE A 35 -10.06 4.61 3.76
N TYR A 36 -8.93 4.02 3.39
CA TYR A 36 -7.67 4.70 3.21
C TYR A 36 -7.22 4.57 1.76
N VAL A 37 -6.29 5.45 1.36
CA VAL A 37 -5.54 5.32 0.12
C VAL A 37 -4.05 5.27 0.40
N ALA A 38 -3.37 4.29 -0.18
CA ALA A 38 -1.92 4.16 -0.20
C ALA A 38 -1.41 4.48 -1.59
N GLY A 39 -0.28 5.17 -1.72
CA GLY A 39 0.28 5.47 -3.02
C GLY A 39 1.66 6.12 -2.96
N ASN A 40 2.17 6.49 -4.13
CA ASN A 40 3.48 7.13 -4.26
C ASN A 40 3.58 8.52 -3.60
N PHE A 41 2.46 9.10 -3.14
CA PHE A 41 2.39 10.38 -2.43
C PHE A 41 2.46 10.24 -0.90
N ASN A 42 2.26 9.03 -0.35
CA ASN A 42 2.36 8.78 1.10
C ASN A 42 3.32 7.64 1.45
N GLY A 43 4.22 7.27 0.53
CA GLY A 43 5.18 6.20 0.74
C GLY A 43 4.54 4.82 0.86
N TRP A 44 3.40 4.60 0.20
CA TRP A 44 2.66 3.34 0.25
C TRP A 44 2.25 2.93 1.68
N ASN A 45 1.95 3.90 2.54
CA ASN A 45 1.43 3.62 3.87
C ASN A 45 -0.10 3.37 3.81
N PRO A 46 -0.58 2.15 4.15
CA PRO A 46 -1.98 1.76 4.00
C PRO A 46 -2.94 2.39 5.00
N ASN A 47 -2.49 3.15 6.01
CA ASN A 47 -3.37 3.77 7.00
C ASN A 47 -3.10 5.26 7.25
N ALA A 48 -2.26 5.90 6.43
CA ALA A 48 -1.90 7.31 6.65
C ALA A 48 -2.89 8.32 6.07
N ALA A 49 -3.65 7.95 5.03
CA ALA A 49 -4.48 8.89 4.28
C ALA A 49 -5.94 8.38 4.19
N SER A 50 -6.76 8.75 5.17
CA SER A 50 -8.17 8.35 5.26
C SER A 50 -9.06 9.21 4.37
N LEU A 51 -10.04 8.57 3.71
CA LEU A 51 -11.11 9.26 2.99
C LEU A 51 -12.24 9.65 3.94
N ILE A 52 -12.90 10.77 3.63
CA ILE A 52 -14.05 11.31 4.35
C ILE A 52 -15.33 10.90 3.63
N ALA A 53 -16.27 10.32 4.38
CA ALA A 53 -17.59 9.95 3.87
C ALA A 53 -18.52 11.17 3.78
N ASP A 54 -19.33 11.24 2.72
CA ASP A 54 -20.44 12.19 2.60
C ASP A 54 -21.78 11.57 3.02
N GLU A 55 -22.83 12.39 3.13
CA GLU A 55 -24.19 11.94 3.50
C GLU A 55 -24.80 10.94 2.50
N LYS A 56 -24.25 10.87 1.28
CA LYS A 56 -24.69 9.99 0.20
C LYS A 56 -23.92 8.66 0.18
N GLY A 57 -22.95 8.48 1.09
CA GLY A 57 -22.12 7.28 1.19
C GLY A 57 -20.94 7.24 0.22
N ASN A 58 -20.61 8.35 -0.45
CA ASN A 58 -19.35 8.45 -1.20
C ASN A 58 -18.20 8.77 -0.25
N TYR A 59 -16.99 8.38 -0.62
CA TYR A 59 -15.78 8.70 0.14
C TYR A 59 -14.87 9.59 -0.69
N SER A 60 -14.22 10.58 -0.09
CA SER A 60 -13.28 11.43 -0.82
C SER A 60 -12.08 11.87 0.01
N ILE A 61 -10.95 12.10 -0.67
CA ILE A 61 -9.77 12.72 -0.09
C ILE A 61 -9.17 13.71 -1.09
N THR A 62 -8.74 14.86 -0.59
CA THR A 62 -7.93 15.81 -1.34
C THR A 62 -6.46 15.50 -1.13
N LEU A 63 -5.75 15.18 -2.22
CA LEU A 63 -4.31 14.98 -2.19
C LEU A 63 -3.57 16.32 -2.35
N PRO A 64 -2.37 16.46 -1.74
CA PRO A 64 -1.53 17.63 -1.97
C PRO A 64 -1.14 17.73 -3.45
N GLU A 65 -0.88 18.96 -3.88
CA GLU A 65 -0.49 19.26 -5.26
C GLU A 65 0.80 18.51 -5.64
N LYS A 66 0.74 17.70 -6.70
CA LYS A 66 1.89 16.94 -7.18
C LYS A 66 1.76 16.68 -8.67
N ASP A 67 2.64 17.22 -9.49
CA ASP A 67 2.70 16.92 -10.93
C ASP A 67 3.18 15.49 -11.20
N GLY A 68 2.65 14.89 -12.27
CA GLY A 68 3.08 13.60 -12.78
C GLY A 68 2.23 12.40 -12.37
N PRO A 69 2.79 11.18 -12.53
CA PRO A 69 2.04 9.95 -12.34
C PRO A 69 1.72 9.71 -10.87
N ILE A 70 0.50 9.25 -10.62
CA ILE A 70 0.01 8.84 -9.33
C ILE A 70 -0.38 7.37 -9.44
N GLU A 71 0.31 6.57 -8.65
CA GLU A 71 -0.03 5.18 -8.40
C GLU A 71 -0.61 5.06 -7.00
N TYR A 72 -1.73 4.35 -6.89
CA TYR A 72 -2.44 4.22 -5.64
C TYR A 72 -3.27 2.95 -5.55
N LYS A 73 -3.62 2.56 -4.33
CA LYS A 73 -4.54 1.47 -4.03
C LYS A 73 -5.38 1.83 -2.79
N PHE A 74 -6.66 1.49 -2.79
CA PHE A 74 -7.52 1.65 -1.62
C PHE A 74 -7.36 0.49 -0.63
N THR A 75 -7.47 0.78 0.66
CA THR A 75 -7.39 -0.22 1.73
C THR A 75 -8.40 0.10 2.84
N ARG A 76 -8.55 -0.82 3.80
CA ARG A 76 -9.23 -0.55 5.08
C ARG A 76 -8.25 -0.43 6.26
N GLY A 77 -7.03 0.05 5.99
CA GLY A 77 -6.01 0.33 6.99
C GLY A 77 -4.84 -0.68 7.00
N SER A 78 -4.89 -1.72 6.16
CA SER A 78 -3.81 -2.69 6.01
C SER A 78 -3.80 -3.32 4.61
N TRP A 79 -2.71 -3.98 4.23
CA TRP A 79 -2.60 -4.63 2.91
C TRP A 79 -3.48 -5.89 2.80
N GLU A 80 -3.72 -6.58 3.91
CA GLU A 80 -4.66 -7.71 4.01
C GLU A 80 -6.11 -7.29 3.77
N THR A 81 -6.37 -5.98 3.76
CA THR A 81 -7.67 -5.38 3.47
C THR A 81 -7.62 -4.42 2.29
N ALA A 82 -6.65 -4.60 1.40
CA ALA A 82 -6.55 -3.86 0.15
C ALA A 82 -7.71 -4.19 -0.80
N GLU A 83 -7.99 -3.31 -1.74
CA GLU A 83 -9.02 -3.56 -2.77
C GLU A 83 -8.64 -4.73 -3.68
N GLY A 84 -9.62 -5.54 -4.02
CA GLY A 84 -9.45 -6.73 -4.85
C GLY A 84 -10.30 -6.69 -6.12
N ASP A 85 -10.06 -7.66 -7.00
CA ASP A 85 -10.86 -7.90 -8.20
C ASP A 85 -12.27 -8.43 -7.85
N ALA A 86 -13.11 -8.73 -8.85
CA ALA A 86 -14.47 -9.24 -8.62
C ALA A 86 -14.52 -10.58 -7.83
N SER A 87 -13.43 -11.33 -7.79
CA SER A 87 -13.32 -12.58 -7.02
C SER A 87 -12.73 -12.39 -5.61
N GLY A 88 -12.28 -11.17 -5.28
CA GLY A 88 -11.53 -10.89 -4.05
C GLY A 88 -10.06 -11.29 -4.14
N LYS A 89 -9.50 -11.43 -5.33
CA LYS A 89 -8.06 -11.64 -5.53
C LYS A 89 -7.32 -10.30 -5.64
N PRO A 90 -5.99 -10.29 -5.47
CA PRO A 90 -5.19 -9.09 -5.68
C PRO A 90 -5.42 -8.48 -7.07
N MET A 91 -5.64 -7.16 -7.10
CA MET A 91 -5.70 -6.39 -8.35
C MET A 91 -4.49 -5.45 -8.48
N PRO A 92 -4.10 -5.05 -9.71
CA PRO A 92 -3.03 -4.08 -9.92
C PRO A 92 -3.31 -2.72 -9.26
N ASN A 93 -2.25 -1.95 -9.00
CA ASN A 93 -2.38 -0.56 -8.57
C ASN A 93 -3.19 0.25 -9.58
N ARG A 94 -3.96 1.21 -9.08
CA ARG A 94 -4.62 2.23 -9.89
C ARG A 94 -3.60 3.26 -10.33
N HIS A 95 -3.77 3.75 -11.55
CA HIS A 95 -2.89 4.73 -12.17
C HIS A 95 -3.70 5.93 -12.63
N THR A 96 -3.23 7.15 -12.34
CA THR A 96 -3.74 8.40 -12.90
C THR A 96 -2.60 9.40 -13.08
N THR A 97 -2.83 10.49 -13.80
CA THR A 97 -1.84 11.54 -14.04
C THR A 97 -2.38 12.87 -13.56
N PHE A 98 -1.66 13.54 -12.65
CA PHE A 98 -1.99 14.92 -12.32
C PHE A 98 -1.58 15.84 -13.45
N ALA A 99 -2.42 16.83 -13.74
CA ALA A 99 -2.22 17.76 -14.85
C ALA A 99 -2.15 19.23 -14.37
N CYS A 100 -1.66 19.45 -13.14
CA CYS A 100 -1.52 20.79 -12.53
C CYS A 100 -2.80 21.64 -12.59
N LYS A 101 -3.97 20.97 -12.51
CA LYS A 101 -5.30 21.58 -12.52
C LYS A 101 -6.23 20.81 -11.60
N PRO A 102 -7.25 21.48 -11.00
CA PRO A 102 -8.25 20.80 -10.20
C PRO A 102 -8.86 19.62 -10.97
N GLN A 103 -8.83 18.44 -10.37
CA GLN A 103 -9.36 17.23 -10.98
C GLN A 103 -9.95 16.28 -9.95
N THR A 104 -11.07 15.66 -10.33
CA THR A 104 -11.70 14.60 -9.55
C THR A 104 -11.53 13.29 -10.31
N VAL A 105 -10.90 12.31 -9.66
CA VAL A 105 -10.74 10.96 -10.18
C VAL A 105 -11.72 10.07 -9.43
N GLU A 106 -12.72 9.57 -10.16
CA GLU A 106 -13.72 8.67 -9.59
C GLU A 106 -13.27 7.22 -9.63
N ALA A 107 -13.58 6.48 -8.58
CA ALA A 107 -13.26 5.08 -8.43
C ALA A 107 -14.44 4.30 -7.86
N LYS A 108 -14.50 3.02 -8.24
CA LYS A 108 -15.42 2.03 -7.68
C LYS A 108 -14.60 0.92 -7.03
N ILE A 109 -14.84 0.63 -5.76
CA ILE A 109 -14.21 -0.48 -5.04
C ILE A 109 -15.09 -1.71 -5.23
N ILE A 110 -14.62 -2.63 -6.09
CA ILE A 110 -15.38 -3.82 -6.51
C ILE A 110 -15.43 -4.85 -5.38
N SER A 111 -14.31 -5.07 -4.69
CA SER A 111 -14.24 -5.96 -3.54
C SER A 111 -13.03 -5.61 -2.68
N TRP A 112 -12.83 -6.40 -1.62
CA TRP A 112 -11.61 -6.41 -0.83
C TRP A 112 -10.88 -7.72 -1.07
N GLU A 113 -9.56 -7.67 -1.13
CA GLU A 113 -8.71 -8.86 -1.16
C GLU A 113 -9.11 -9.75 0.01
N LYS A 114 -9.48 -10.99 -0.31
CA LYS A 114 -9.72 -12.01 0.68
C LYS A 114 -8.37 -12.59 1.00
N THR A 115 -8.02 -12.60 2.28
CA THR A 115 -6.96 -13.47 2.75
C THR A 115 -7.41 -14.90 2.41
N SER A 116 -6.83 -15.49 1.35
CA SER A 116 -6.86 -16.95 1.22
C SER A 116 -6.41 -17.51 2.55
N GLU A 117 -7.10 -18.49 3.12
CA GLU A 117 -6.65 -19.16 4.34
C GLU A 117 -5.14 -19.34 4.23
N ASN A 118 -4.39 -18.72 5.16
CA ASN A 118 -2.93 -18.61 5.19
C ASN A 118 -2.30 -20.00 5.34
N THR A 119 -2.55 -20.85 4.35
CA THR A 119 -2.00 -22.18 4.25
C THR A 119 -0.59 -21.97 3.77
N SER A 120 0.35 -22.31 4.65
CA SER A 120 1.76 -22.21 4.31
C SER A 120 2.04 -23.00 3.03
N THR A 121 2.65 -22.34 2.05
CA THR A 121 3.16 -22.99 0.85
C THR A 121 4.64 -23.33 0.98
N ALA A 122 5.24 -23.07 2.15
CA ALA A 122 6.65 -23.32 2.39
C ALA A 122 6.96 -24.82 2.23
N ALA A 123 8.02 -25.11 1.47
CA ALA A 123 8.57 -26.45 1.43
C ALA A 123 9.17 -26.80 2.81
N LYS A 124 9.12 -28.07 3.20
CA LYS A 124 9.60 -28.56 4.52
C LYS A 124 11.08 -28.25 4.82
N ASN A 125 11.85 -28.03 3.76
CA ASN A 125 13.28 -27.75 3.78
C ASN A 125 13.60 -26.25 3.68
N VAL A 126 12.61 -25.38 3.91
CA VAL A 126 12.81 -23.97 4.23
C VAL A 126 12.98 -23.83 5.74
N HIS A 127 14.09 -23.24 6.16
CA HIS A 127 14.44 -23.06 7.56
C HIS A 127 14.64 -21.58 7.87
N LEU A 128 14.20 -21.19 9.06
CA LEU A 128 14.52 -19.89 9.64
C LEU A 128 15.90 -19.99 10.30
N ILE A 129 16.91 -19.31 9.75
CA ILE A 129 18.26 -19.28 10.36
C ILE A 129 18.27 -18.32 11.55
N SER A 130 17.66 -17.14 11.37
CA SER A 130 17.63 -16.10 12.39
C SER A 130 16.41 -15.21 12.18
N ASP A 131 15.73 -14.89 13.28
CA ASP A 131 14.63 -13.92 13.29
C ASP A 131 15.13 -12.45 13.33
N SER A 132 16.36 -12.23 13.78
CA SER A 132 16.90 -10.93 14.18
C SER A 132 18.39 -10.78 13.86
N PHE A 133 18.81 -11.21 12.67
CA PHE A 133 20.20 -11.10 12.23
C PHE A 133 20.63 -9.63 12.17
N LEU A 134 21.62 -9.26 12.98
CA LEU A 134 22.12 -7.89 13.06
C LEU A 134 22.90 -7.52 11.79
N ILE A 135 22.58 -6.35 11.22
CA ILE A 135 23.30 -5.74 10.10
C ILE A 135 23.90 -4.41 10.61
N PRO A 136 25.11 -4.44 11.22
CA PRO A 136 25.68 -3.28 11.90
C PRO A 136 25.82 -2.05 11.01
N GLN A 137 26.17 -2.26 9.73
CA GLN A 137 26.36 -1.20 8.75
C GLN A 137 25.08 -0.41 8.46
N LEU A 138 23.91 -0.99 8.74
CA LEU A 138 22.60 -0.39 8.52
C LEU A 138 21.84 -0.10 9.82
N GLY A 139 22.45 -0.38 10.98
CA GLY A 139 21.83 -0.15 12.29
C GLY A 139 20.48 -0.86 12.48
N ARG A 140 20.27 -2.03 11.85
CA ARG A 140 18.99 -2.76 11.88
C ARG A 140 19.19 -4.27 11.92
N THR A 141 18.13 -4.99 12.26
CA THR A 141 18.06 -6.45 12.17
C THR A 141 17.19 -6.90 11.00
N ARG A 142 17.41 -8.11 10.49
CA ARG A 142 16.58 -8.74 9.47
C ARG A 142 16.38 -10.23 9.75
N LYS A 143 15.21 -10.74 9.35
CA LYS A 143 14.91 -12.17 9.33
C LYS A 143 15.62 -12.83 8.15
N ILE A 144 16.29 -13.97 8.35
CA ILE A 144 17.00 -14.73 7.32
C ILE A 144 16.42 -16.14 7.21
N TRP A 145 16.02 -16.49 6.00
CA TRP A 145 15.53 -17.81 5.61
C TRP A 145 16.57 -18.53 4.74
N ILE A 146 16.56 -19.85 4.78
CA ILE A 146 17.36 -20.70 3.89
C ILE A 146 16.53 -21.85 3.35
N TYR A 147 16.71 -22.15 2.08
CA TYR A 147 16.26 -23.41 1.51
C TYR A 147 17.46 -24.35 1.40
N LEU A 148 17.33 -25.54 1.99
CA LEU A 148 18.33 -26.60 1.88
C LEU A 148 17.83 -27.67 0.91
N PRO A 149 18.61 -28.12 -0.08
CA PRO A 149 18.16 -29.18 -0.98
C PRO A 149 17.90 -30.48 -0.20
N PRO A 150 17.01 -31.37 -0.69
CA PRO A 150 16.61 -32.57 0.06
C PRO A 150 17.75 -33.50 0.48
N ASP A 151 18.89 -33.47 -0.21
CA ASP A 151 20.07 -34.29 0.06
C ASP A 151 21.09 -33.65 1.04
N TYR A 152 20.82 -32.42 1.52
CA TYR A 152 21.79 -31.60 2.26
C TYR A 152 22.40 -32.31 3.49
N GLU A 153 21.57 -32.93 4.34
CA GLU A 153 22.02 -33.62 5.56
C GLU A 153 22.67 -34.98 5.28
N SER A 154 22.38 -35.58 4.13
CA SER A 154 22.76 -36.96 3.81
C SER A 154 24.14 -37.09 3.15
N GLY A 155 24.71 -35.97 2.70
CA GLY A 155 25.93 -35.93 1.89
C GLY A 155 27.02 -35.01 2.44
N LYS A 156 28.23 -35.15 1.89
CA LYS A 156 29.33 -34.18 2.08
C LYS A 156 29.47 -33.22 0.90
N LYS A 157 28.44 -33.15 0.05
CA LYS A 157 28.45 -32.37 -1.19
C LYS A 157 28.40 -30.89 -0.83
N LYS A 158 29.23 -30.08 -1.48
CA LYS A 158 29.12 -28.62 -1.41
C LYS A 158 28.09 -28.17 -2.45
N HIS A 159 27.18 -27.30 -2.03
CA HIS A 159 26.16 -26.73 -2.91
C HIS A 159 26.50 -25.28 -3.27
N PRO A 160 26.23 -24.83 -4.50
CA PRO A 160 26.29 -23.41 -4.82
C PRO A 160 25.26 -22.63 -3.98
N VAL A 161 25.59 -21.39 -3.64
CA VAL A 161 24.73 -20.51 -2.83
C VAL A 161 24.16 -19.42 -3.72
N ILE A 162 22.83 -19.27 -3.70
CA ILE A 162 22.11 -18.19 -4.38
C ILE A 162 21.51 -17.29 -3.30
N TYR A 163 21.80 -16.00 -3.37
CA TYR A 163 21.18 -14.99 -2.51
C TYR A 163 20.01 -14.37 -3.24
N MET A 164 18.82 -14.49 -2.65
CA MET A 164 17.61 -13.86 -3.16
C MET A 164 17.10 -12.86 -2.14
N GLN A 165 16.76 -11.66 -2.60
CA GLN A 165 16.16 -10.61 -1.77
C GLN A 165 14.66 -10.83 -1.68
N ASP A 166 14.03 -10.28 -0.65
CA ASP A 166 12.59 -10.43 -0.39
C ASP A 166 12.15 -11.84 0.06
N GLY A 167 12.89 -12.42 1.01
CA GLY A 167 12.67 -13.78 1.50
C GLY A 167 11.25 -14.08 2.02
N GLN A 168 10.54 -13.07 2.53
CA GLN A 168 9.16 -13.21 2.98
C GLN A 168 8.20 -13.54 1.84
N ASN A 169 8.44 -12.98 0.64
CA ASN A 169 7.64 -13.23 -0.55
C ASN A 169 8.10 -14.46 -1.35
N LEU A 170 9.32 -14.96 -1.11
CA LEU A 170 9.93 -16.02 -1.90
C LEU A 170 9.50 -17.44 -1.50
N PHE A 171 9.30 -17.69 -0.20
CA PHE A 171 9.17 -19.07 0.30
C PHE A 171 7.76 -19.48 0.67
N ASP A 172 6.89 -18.54 1.06
CA ASP A 172 5.62 -18.88 1.68
C ASP A 172 4.54 -17.83 1.43
N ASN A 173 3.48 -18.23 0.72
CA ASN A 173 2.31 -17.39 0.47
C ASN A 173 1.62 -16.94 1.77
N SER A 174 1.73 -17.70 2.86
CA SER A 174 1.14 -17.31 4.15
C SER A 174 1.85 -16.13 4.81
N THR A 175 3.08 -15.83 4.38
CA THR A 175 3.84 -14.67 4.85
C THR A 175 4.00 -13.60 3.79
N SER A 176 3.66 -13.85 2.52
CA SER A 176 3.82 -12.88 1.43
C SER A 176 2.82 -11.71 1.48
N PHE A 177 3.17 -10.57 0.85
CA PHE A 177 2.33 -9.38 0.70
C PHE A 177 2.55 -8.66 -0.63
#